data_AF-A0A3M7DIE8-F1
#
_entry.id   AF-A0A3M7DIE8-F1
#
_cell.length_a   1.000
_cell.length_b   1.000
_cell.length_c   1.000
_cell.angle_alpha   90.00
_cell.angle_beta   90.00
_cell.angle_gamma   90.00
#
_symmetry.space_group_name_H-M   'P 1'
#
loop_
_entity.id
_entity.type
_entity.pdbx_description
1 polymer ?
#
loop_
_entity_poly.entity_id
_entity_poly.type
_entity_poly.pdbx_seq_one_letter_code
_entity_poly.pdbx_strand_id
1 'polypeptide(L)'
;MTSFMPDLTRENISYYFLPMAWVIAFMPRIYAANTYHAATRKHLDQRAPRQWSQTVAQEAALDAKTKGRITRAEAAQANGFENLGLFAAAITAGNSSGVSAGLMNGLGGAWLVSRFVYNHIYIFNDVVPPAARGITYMFGVGMCMMMFVLAGQKMSSGSV
;
A
#
# COMPACT_ATOMS: atom_id res chain seq x y z
N MET A 1 18.78 18.79 -26.63
CA MET A 1 18.06 18.96 -25.35
C MET A 1 17.83 17.58 -24.77
N THR A 2 18.66 17.16 -23.83
CA THR A 2 18.46 15.91 -23.08
C THR A 2 17.20 16.09 -22.22
N SER A 3 16.17 15.27 -22.46
CA SER A 3 15.00 15.21 -21.60
C SER A 3 15.45 14.95 -20.16
N PHE A 4 15.04 15.79 -19.22
CA PHE A 4 15.31 15.63 -17.78
C PHE A 4 14.40 14.56 -17.16
N MET A 5 13.46 14.00 -17.94
CA MET A 5 12.59 12.92 -17.50
C MET A 5 13.28 11.57 -17.70
N PRO A 6 13.38 10.73 -16.67
CA PRO A 6 13.97 9.40 -16.78
C PRO A 6 13.21 8.56 -17.81
N ASP A 7 13.93 7.90 -18.71
CA ASP A 7 13.32 6.95 -19.64
C ASP A 7 12.95 5.69 -18.86
N LEU A 8 11.67 5.60 -18.46
CA LEU A 8 11.13 4.50 -17.66
C LEU A 8 11.26 3.11 -18.33
N THR A 9 11.58 3.05 -19.62
CA THR A 9 11.82 1.78 -20.31
C THR A 9 13.25 1.26 -20.12
N ARG A 10 14.20 2.16 -19.84
CA ARG A 10 15.64 1.85 -19.72
C ARG A 10 16.16 2.03 -18.30
N GLU A 11 15.70 3.06 -17.60
CA GLU A 11 16.12 3.38 -16.24
C GLU A 11 15.28 2.65 -15.21
N ASN A 12 15.93 1.96 -14.29
CA ASN A 12 15.25 1.19 -13.25
C ASN A 12 15.03 2.04 -12.00
N ILE A 13 13.84 2.63 -11.89
CA ILE A 13 13.45 3.43 -10.73
C ILE A 13 12.69 2.61 -9.68
N SER A 14 12.45 1.34 -9.95
CA SER A 14 11.51 0.53 -9.19
C SER A 14 11.95 0.26 -7.73
N TYR A 15 13.23 0.41 -7.42
CA TYR A 15 13.71 0.38 -6.03
C TYR A 15 13.19 1.54 -5.17
N TYR A 16 12.94 2.71 -5.77
CA TYR A 16 12.34 3.85 -5.08
C TYR A 16 10.86 3.61 -4.72
N PHE A 17 10.24 2.57 -5.27
CA PHE A 17 8.87 2.22 -4.92
C PHE A 17 8.75 1.62 -3.54
N LEU A 18 9.80 1.05 -2.95
CA LEU A 18 9.73 0.53 -1.59
C LEU A 18 9.52 1.64 -0.53
N PRO A 19 10.29 2.74 -0.50
CA PRO A 19 9.99 3.84 0.41
C PRO A 19 8.63 4.49 0.09
N MET A 20 8.23 4.60 -1.18
CA MET A 20 6.88 5.07 -1.54
C MET A 20 5.79 4.14 -1.01
N ALA A 21 5.98 2.82 -1.07
CA ALA A 21 5.05 1.82 -0.56
C ALA A 21 4.84 2.00 0.94
N TRP A 22 5.92 2.26 1.70
CA TRP A 22 5.85 2.56 3.12
C TRP A 22 5.01 3.82 3.39
N VAL A 23 5.24 4.89 2.62
CA VAL A 23 4.45 6.13 2.74
C VAL A 23 2.96 5.86 2.48
N ILE A 24 2.63 5.15 1.40
CA ILE A 24 1.25 4.78 1.06
C ILE A 24 0.62 3.92 2.17
N ALA A 25 1.35 2.97 2.74
CA ALA A 25 0.89 2.15 3.86
C ALA A 25 0.63 2.99 5.13
N PHE A 26 1.37 4.07 5.32
CA PHE A 26 1.21 4.98 6.46
C PHE A 26 0.06 5.99 6.28
N MET A 27 -0.31 6.37 5.05
CA MET A 27 -1.36 7.39 4.79
C MET A 27 -2.70 7.17 5.51
N PRO A 28 -3.26 5.93 5.63
CA PRO A 28 -4.50 5.70 6.36
C PRO A 28 -4.45 6.18 7.82
N ARG A 29 -3.28 6.08 8.48
CA ARG A 29 -3.07 6.58 9.84
C ARG A 29 -3.19 8.11 9.92
N ILE A 30 -2.70 8.82 8.91
CA ILE A 30 -2.84 10.29 8.83
C ILE A 30 -4.33 10.65 8.69
N TYR A 31 -5.07 9.94 7.83
CA TYR A 31 -6.51 10.13 7.68
C TYR A 31 -7.25 9.89 9.00
N ALA A 32 -6.95 8.78 9.70
CA ALA A 32 -7.55 8.44 10.99
C ALA A 32 -7.35 9.54 12.04
N ALA A 33 -6.11 10.00 12.22
CA ALA A 33 -5.76 11.03 13.19
C ALA A 33 -6.41 12.38 12.87
N ASN A 34 -6.40 12.81 11.60
CA ASN A 34 -7.00 14.07 11.19
C ASN A 34 -8.53 14.05 11.33
N THR A 35 -9.16 12.93 10.99
CA THR A 35 -10.61 12.76 11.14
C THR A 35 -11.02 12.78 12.61
N TYR A 36 -10.28 12.10 13.48
CA TYR A 36 -10.50 12.13 14.92
C TYR A 36 -10.35 13.56 15.48
N HIS A 37 -9.27 14.26 15.14
CA HIS A 37 -9.03 15.62 15.60
C HIS A 37 -10.09 16.60 15.10
N ALA A 38 -10.51 16.49 13.83
CA ALA A 38 -11.54 17.36 13.26
C ALA A 38 -12.87 17.24 14.01
N ALA A 39 -13.25 16.02 14.43
CA ALA A 39 -14.52 15.78 15.12
C ALA A 39 -14.46 16.04 16.64
N THR A 40 -13.32 15.80 17.29
CA THR A 40 -13.21 15.84 18.76
C THR A 40 -12.46 17.05 19.30
N ARG A 41 -11.67 17.73 18.46
CA ARG A 41 -10.64 18.72 18.84
C ARG A 41 -9.57 18.16 19.80
N LYS A 42 -9.44 16.83 19.87
CA LYS A 42 -8.45 16.13 20.68
C LYS A 42 -7.44 15.42 19.79
N HIS A 43 -6.27 15.11 20.35
CA HIS A 43 -5.32 14.19 19.75
C HIS A 43 -5.46 12.81 20.39
N LEU A 44 -5.24 11.76 19.60
CA LEU A 44 -5.16 10.40 20.12
C LEU A 44 -3.87 10.25 20.95
N ASP A 45 -3.96 9.54 22.07
CA ASP A 45 -2.83 9.36 22.98
C ASP A 45 -1.70 8.57 22.31
N GLN A 46 -0.58 9.24 22.07
CA GLN A 46 0.59 8.65 21.42
C GLN A 46 1.35 7.66 22.32
N ARG A 47 1.06 7.62 23.63
CA ARG A 47 1.68 6.68 24.57
C ARG A 47 1.13 5.27 24.44
N ALA A 48 -0.11 5.13 23.97
CA ALA A 48 -0.79 3.85 23.76
C ALA A 48 -1.36 3.73 22.32
N PRO A 49 -0.51 3.75 21.28
CA PRO A 49 -0.94 3.83 19.88
C PRO A 49 -1.74 2.62 19.38
N ARG A 50 -1.66 1.50 20.11
CA ARG A 50 -2.40 0.26 19.82
C ARG A 50 -3.80 0.23 20.46
N GLN A 51 -4.08 1.13 21.40
CA GLN A 51 -5.39 1.25 22.05
C GLN A 51 -6.30 2.25 21.35
N TRP A 52 -5.84 2.92 20.28
CA TRP A 52 -6.61 3.93 19.57
C TRP A 52 -7.97 3.45 19.07
N SER A 53 -8.08 2.19 18.63
CA SER A 53 -9.36 1.61 18.22
C SER A 53 -10.39 1.59 19.37
N GLN A 54 -9.93 1.31 20.59
CA GLN A 54 -10.76 1.34 21.80
C GLN A 54 -11.14 2.77 22.17
N THR A 55 -10.17 3.70 22.13
CA THR A 55 -10.43 5.13 22.37
C THR A 55 -11.48 5.69 21.40
N VAL A 56 -11.35 5.38 20.11
CA VAL A 56 -12.31 5.80 19.07
C VAL A 56 -13.68 5.18 19.29
N ALA A 57 -13.75 3.90 19.69
CA ALA A 57 -15.02 3.23 19.96
C ALA A 57 -15.79 3.89 21.12
N GLN A 58 -15.09 4.30 22.18
CA GLN A 58 -15.65 4.89 23.39
C GLN A 58 -15.95 6.40 23.27
N GLU A 59 -15.42 7.09 22.26
CA GLU A 59 -15.60 8.54 22.12
C GLU A 59 -17.05 8.89 21.72
N ALA A 60 -17.73 9.65 22.59
CA ALA A 60 -19.14 10.01 22.40
C ALA A 60 -19.35 11.08 21.32
N ALA A 61 -18.33 11.90 21.04
CA ALA A 61 -18.40 12.95 20.02
C ALA A 61 -18.40 12.42 18.57
N LEU A 62 -18.10 11.13 18.36
CA LEU A 62 -18.06 10.52 17.03
C LEU A 62 -19.35 9.77 16.71
N ASP A 63 -19.90 10.00 15.52
CA ASP A 63 -20.99 9.18 14.99
C ASP A 63 -20.49 7.78 14.57
N ALA A 64 -21.42 6.83 14.43
CA ALA A 64 -21.09 5.45 14.09
C ALA A 64 -20.34 5.33 12.75
N LYS A 65 -20.67 6.19 11.78
CA LYS A 65 -20.04 6.22 10.46
C LYS A 65 -18.57 6.63 10.54
N THR A 66 -18.27 7.71 11.26
CA THR A 66 -16.90 8.21 11.43
C THR A 66 -16.07 7.23 12.25
N LYS A 67 -16.62 6.64 13.33
CA LYS A 67 -15.96 5.55 14.07
C LYS A 67 -15.57 4.40 13.14
N GLY A 68 -16.51 3.95 12.30
CA GLY A 68 -16.26 2.88 11.35
C GLY A 68 -15.14 3.21 10.36
N ARG A 69 -15.11 4.43 9.82
CA ARG A 69 -14.05 4.86 8.87
C ARG A 69 -12.68 4.96 9.53
N ILE A 70 -12.58 5.50 10.74
CA ILE A 70 -11.33 5.56 11.50
C ILE A 70 -10.80 4.15 11.78
N THR A 71 -11.67 3.24 12.25
CA THR A 71 -11.28 1.85 12.51
C THR A 71 -10.82 1.12 11.25
N ARG A 72 -11.50 1.32 10.11
CA ARG A 72 -11.09 0.75 8.82
C ARG A 72 -9.77 1.35 8.32
N ALA A 73 -9.49 2.62 8.61
CA ALA A 73 -8.21 3.25 8.26
C ALA A 73 -7.03 2.63 9.02
N GLU A 74 -7.18 2.36 10.33
CA GLU A 74 -6.16 1.62 11.09
C GLU A 74 -5.97 0.20 10.56
N ALA A 75 -7.06 -0.49 10.19
CA ALA A 75 -6.97 -1.82 9.57
C ALA A 75 -6.29 -1.78 8.19
N ALA A 76 -6.54 -0.75 7.39
CA ALA A 76 -5.88 -0.55 6.09
C ALA A 76 -4.37 -0.29 6.24
N GLN A 77 -3.98 0.48 7.26
CA GLN A 77 -2.57 0.69 7.61
C GLN A 77 -1.89 -0.64 7.95
N ALA A 78 -2.47 -1.40 8.89
CA ALA A 78 -1.93 -2.70 9.29
C ALA A 78 -1.75 -3.64 8.09
N ASN A 79 -2.78 -3.74 7.23
CA ASN A 79 -2.71 -4.54 6.02
C ASN A 79 -1.62 -4.07 5.04
N GLY A 80 -1.43 -2.74 4.93
CA GLY A 80 -0.35 -2.15 4.15
C GLY A 80 1.01 -2.65 4.62
N PHE A 81 1.28 -2.58 5.93
CA PHE A 81 2.53 -3.06 6.53
C PHE A 81 2.74 -4.56 6.41
N GLU A 82 1.69 -5.37 6.55
CA GLU A 82 1.74 -6.83 6.33
C GLU A 82 2.17 -7.17 4.89
N ASN A 83 1.75 -6.36 3.91
CA ASN A 83 2.06 -6.59 2.50
C ASN A 83 3.41 -6.01 2.05
N LEU A 84 4.02 -5.11 2.83
CA LEU A 84 5.32 -4.53 2.49
C LEU A 84 6.40 -5.59 2.35
N GLY A 85 6.41 -6.62 3.21
CA GLY A 85 7.39 -7.70 3.14
C GLY A 85 7.31 -8.47 1.83
N LEU A 86 6.10 -8.81 1.39
CA LEU A 86 5.87 -9.49 0.10
C LEU A 86 6.33 -8.62 -1.07
N PHE A 87 5.98 -7.33 -1.08
CA PHE A 87 6.39 -6.42 -2.14
C PHE A 87 7.90 -6.20 -2.17
N ALA A 88 8.53 -5.96 -1.01
CA ALA A 88 9.97 -5.78 -0.89
C ALA A 88 10.73 -6.98 -1.43
N ALA A 89 10.29 -8.20 -1.08
CA ALA A 89 10.90 -9.42 -1.59
C ALA A 89 10.71 -9.56 -3.11
N ALA A 90 9.51 -9.33 -3.62
CA ALA A 90 9.19 -9.46 -5.05
C ALA A 90 9.95 -8.45 -5.91
N ILE A 91 9.92 -7.17 -5.54
CA ILE A 91 10.58 -6.10 -6.30
C ILE A 91 12.10 -6.28 -6.27
N THR A 92 12.66 -6.71 -5.13
CA THR A 92 14.10 -6.97 -5.03
C THR A 92 14.50 -8.17 -5.87
N ALA A 93 13.76 -9.29 -5.80
CA ALA A 93 14.05 -10.50 -6.56
C ALA A 93 13.96 -10.30 -8.07
N GLY A 94 12.93 -9.61 -8.55
CA GLY A 94 12.78 -9.28 -9.97
C GLY A 94 13.93 -8.40 -10.49
N ASN A 95 14.33 -7.40 -9.71
CA ASN A 95 15.45 -6.55 -10.09
C ASN A 95 16.80 -7.28 -10.02
N SER A 96 17.05 -8.07 -8.97
CA SER A 96 18.33 -8.77 -8.79
C SER A 96 18.55 -9.90 -9.79
N SER A 97 17.47 -10.46 -10.35
CA SER A 97 17.54 -11.49 -11.40
C SER A 97 17.75 -10.90 -12.81
N GLY A 98 17.68 -9.58 -12.98
CA GLY A 98 17.88 -8.93 -14.28
C GLY A 98 16.64 -8.93 -15.18
N VAL A 99 15.43 -8.96 -14.60
CA VAL A 99 14.20 -8.64 -15.34
C VAL A 99 14.30 -7.20 -15.87
N SER A 100 13.72 -6.92 -17.04
CA SER A 100 13.86 -5.60 -17.68
C SER A 100 13.29 -4.46 -16.82
N ALA A 101 13.97 -3.32 -16.83
CA ALA A 101 13.59 -2.13 -16.07
C ALA A 101 12.14 -1.69 -16.34
N GLY A 102 11.73 -1.67 -17.61
CA GLY A 102 10.35 -1.34 -17.99
C GLY A 102 9.30 -2.24 -17.34
N LEU A 103 9.53 -3.56 -17.27
CA LEU A 103 8.61 -4.48 -16.60
C LEU A 103 8.57 -4.26 -15.09
N MET A 104 9.75 -4.10 -14.46
CA MET A 104 9.83 -3.87 -13.01
C MET A 104 9.21 -2.54 -12.59
N ASN A 105 9.43 -1.48 -13.37
CA ASN A 105 8.79 -0.18 -13.18
C ASN A 105 7.26 -0.28 -13.36
N GLY A 106 6.80 -0.99 -14.39
CA GLY A 106 5.38 -1.19 -14.66
C GLY A 106 4.68 -1.97 -13.54
N LEU A 107 5.20 -3.13 -13.16
CA LEU A 107 4.63 -3.99 -12.12
C LEU A 107 4.70 -3.32 -10.74
N GLY A 108 5.83 -2.70 -10.41
CA GLY A 108 6.00 -1.98 -9.15
C GLY A 108 5.08 -0.76 -9.05
N GLY A 109 4.97 0.03 -10.12
CA GLY A 109 4.06 1.17 -10.19
C GLY A 109 2.59 0.75 -10.11
N ALA A 110 2.20 -0.29 -10.84
CA ALA A 110 0.85 -0.84 -10.77
C ALA A 110 0.51 -1.35 -9.36
N TRP A 111 1.48 -1.97 -8.68
CA TRP A 111 1.32 -2.38 -7.29
C TRP A 111 1.08 -1.16 -6.37
N LEU A 112 1.88 -0.09 -6.48
CA LEU A 112 1.69 1.12 -5.67
C LEU A 112 0.31 1.76 -5.89
N VAL A 113 -0.11 1.89 -7.15
CA VAL A 113 -1.44 2.40 -7.50
C VAL A 113 -2.53 1.50 -6.89
N SER A 114 -2.36 0.17 -6.97
CA SER A 114 -3.30 -0.78 -6.36
C SER A 114 -3.43 -0.56 -4.85
N ARG A 115 -2.34 -0.25 -4.15
CA ARG A 115 -2.35 -0.01 -2.70
C ARG A 115 -3.00 1.31 -2.34
N PHE A 116 -2.75 2.35 -3.12
CA PHE A 116 -3.43 3.63 -2.94
C PHE A 116 -4.95 3.49 -3.10
N VAL A 117 -5.39 2.82 -4.17
CA VAL A 117 -6.81 2.55 -4.43
C VAL A 117 -7.42 1.63 -3.37
N TYR A 118 -6.71 0.56 -2.98
CA TYR A 118 -7.14 -0.36 -1.93
C TYR A 118 -7.39 0.37 -0.60
N ASN A 119 -6.48 1.24 -0.18
CA ASN A 119 -6.62 2.01 1.06
C ASN A 119 -7.88 2.88 1.02
N HIS A 120 -8.15 3.55 -0.11
CA HIS A 120 -9.37 4.34 -0.28
C HIS A 120 -10.62 3.46 -0.20
N ILE A 121 -10.68 2.36 -0.96
CA ILE A 121 -11.80 1.42 -0.94
C ILE A 121 -12.03 0.86 0.46
N TYR A 122 -10.97 0.54 1.20
CA TYR A 122 -11.08 -0.04 2.53
C TYR A 122 -11.68 0.98 3.52
N ILE A 123 -11.17 2.22 3.54
CA ILE A 123 -11.68 3.27 4.42
C ILE A 123 -13.17 3.53 4.15
N PHE A 124 -13.52 3.69 2.86
CA PHE A 124 -14.86 4.04 2.39
C PHE A 124 -15.73 2.82 2.05
N ASN A 125 -15.42 1.64 2.58
CA ASN A 125 -16.18 0.43 2.27
C ASN A 125 -17.64 0.46 2.77
N ASP A 126 -18.05 1.49 3.51
CA ASP A 126 -19.45 1.82 3.81
C ASP A 126 -20.27 2.29 2.60
N VAL A 127 -19.61 2.73 1.53
CA VAL A 127 -20.27 3.25 0.31
C VAL A 127 -19.75 2.61 -0.99
N VAL A 128 -18.89 1.60 -0.87
CA VAL A 128 -18.27 0.88 -2.01
C VAL A 128 -18.68 -0.59 -1.94
N PRO A 129 -18.86 -1.30 -3.07
CA PRO A 129 -19.21 -2.72 -3.06
C PRO A 129 -18.25 -3.56 -2.18
N PRO A 130 -18.76 -4.49 -1.33
CA PRO A 130 -17.93 -5.27 -0.41
C PRO A 130 -16.80 -6.06 -1.09
N ALA A 131 -17.04 -6.54 -2.32
CA ALA A 131 -16.06 -7.31 -3.09
C ALA A 131 -14.89 -6.48 -3.62
N ALA A 132 -15.05 -5.16 -3.77
CA ALA A 132 -14.04 -4.29 -4.38
C ALA A 132 -12.70 -4.36 -3.64
N ARG A 133 -12.75 -4.40 -2.30
CA ARG A 133 -11.56 -4.53 -1.45
C ARG A 133 -10.79 -5.81 -1.79
N GLY A 134 -11.48 -6.95 -1.90
CA GLY A 134 -10.86 -8.24 -2.19
C GLY A 134 -10.24 -8.28 -3.60
N ILE A 135 -10.93 -7.74 -4.59
CA ILE A 135 -10.45 -7.71 -5.98
C ILE A 135 -9.17 -6.86 -6.10
N THR A 136 -9.18 -5.64 -5.55
CA THR A 136 -8.00 -4.76 -5.59
C THR A 136 -6.82 -5.35 -4.82
N TYR A 137 -7.08 -6.06 -3.71
CA TYR A 137 -6.06 -6.79 -2.97
C TYR A 137 -5.39 -7.86 -3.81
N MET A 138 -6.20 -8.76 -4.41
CA MET A 138 -5.70 -9.87 -5.21
C MET A 138 -4.95 -9.39 -6.45
N PHE A 139 -5.39 -8.28 -7.05
CA PHE A 139 -4.67 -7.65 -8.15
C PHE A 139 -3.26 -7.23 -7.74
N GLY A 140 -3.10 -6.55 -6.60
CA GLY A 140 -1.79 -6.18 -6.06
C GLY A 140 -0.92 -7.41 -5.75
N VAL A 141 -1.48 -8.43 -5.10
CA VAL A 141 -0.75 -9.69 -4.84
C VAL A 141 -0.31 -10.35 -6.14
N GLY A 142 -1.16 -10.33 -7.19
CA GLY A 142 -0.82 -10.83 -8.52
C GLY A 142 0.41 -10.16 -9.12
N MET A 143 0.59 -8.84 -8.93
CA MET A 143 1.80 -8.13 -9.39
C MET A 143 3.06 -8.64 -8.70
N CYS A 144 3.02 -8.87 -7.38
CA CYS A 144 4.13 -9.46 -6.64
C CYS A 144 4.46 -10.87 -7.14
N MET A 145 3.45 -11.72 -7.33
CA MET A 145 3.65 -13.08 -7.83
C MET A 145 4.24 -13.06 -9.24
N MET A 146 3.78 -12.16 -10.11
CA MET A 146 4.33 -12.00 -11.46
C MET A 146 5.81 -11.62 -11.43
N MET A 147 6.23 -10.71 -10.55
CA MET A 147 7.65 -10.37 -10.39
C MET A 147 8.50 -11.58 -9.99
N PHE A 148 8.02 -12.42 -9.06
CA PHE A 148 8.72 -13.66 -8.69
C PHE A 148 8.79 -14.67 -9.83
N VAL A 149 7.70 -14.84 -10.60
CA VAL A 149 7.68 -15.75 -11.76
C VAL A 149 8.69 -15.29 -12.81
N LEU A 150 8.71 -13.99 -13.14
CA LEU A 150 9.67 -13.42 -14.07
C LEU A 150 11.11 -13.59 -13.58
N ALA A 151 11.36 -13.40 -12.28
CA ALA A 151 12.66 -13.63 -11.68
C ALA A 151 13.13 -15.08 -11.84
N GLY A 152 12.25 -16.05 -11.54
CA GLY A 152 12.54 -17.48 -11.69
C GLY A 152 12.82 -17.88 -13.13
N GLN A 153 12.02 -17.38 -14.08
CA GLN A 153 12.24 -17.62 -15.52
C GLN A 153 13.59 -17.04 -15.99
N LYS A 154 13.96 -15.86 -15.51
CA LYS A 154 15.22 -15.21 -15.88
C LYS A 154 16.44 -15.97 -15.35
N MET A 155 16.38 -16.48 -14.12
CA MET A 155 17.46 -17.27 -13.54
C MET A 155 17.59 -18.67 -14.15
N SER A 156 16.46 -19.31 -14.51
CA SER A 156 16.46 -20.61 -15.18
C SER A 156 17.02 -20.54 -16.60
N SER A 157 16.65 -19.50 -17.36
CA SER A 157 17.18 -19.29 -18.72
C SER A 157 18.65 -18.86 -18.77
N GLY A 158 19.23 -18.40 -17.65
CA GLY A 158 20.66 -18.10 -17.51
C GLY A 158 21.52 -19.28 -17.04
N SER A 159 20.92 -20.47 -16.87
CA SER A 159 21.65 -21.70 -16.52
C SER A 159 22.07 -22.43 -17.80
N VAL A 160 23.17 -21.98 -18.42
CA VAL A 160 23.96 -22.71 -19.43
C VAL A 160 25.43 -22.50 -19.10
#